data_AF-A0A2V7TSR9-F1
#
_entry.id   AF-A0A2V7TSR9-F1
#
_cell.length_a   1.000
_cell.length_b   1.000
_cell.length_c   1.000
_cell.angle_alpha   90.00
_cell.angle_beta   90.00
_cell.angle_gamma   90.00
#
_symmetry.space_group_name_H-M   'P 1'
#
loop_
_entity.id
_entity.type
_entity.pdbx_description
1 polymer ?
#
loop_
_entity_poly.entity_id
_entity_poly.type
_entity_poly.pdbx_seq_one_letter_code
_entity_poly.pdbx_strand_id
1 'polypeptide(L)' 'GRLEVTGISPTSAADERRLIFDPTNRTDGIDLSADPILIARSAAYAISYDRRSKGE' A
#
# COMPACT_ATOMS: atom_id res chain seq x y z
N GLY A 1 -8.39 17.83 9.00
CA GLY A 1 -8.08 16.70 9.91
C GLY A 1 -6.59 16.69 10.21
N ARG A 2 -6.14 15.84 11.15
CA ARG A 2 -4.73 15.72 11.55
C ARG A 2 -4.37 14.25 11.70
N LEU A 3 -3.22 13.86 11.17
CA LEU A 3 -2.63 12.53 11.35
C LEU A 3 -1.30 12.69 12.08
N GLU A 4 -1.07 11.87 13.11
CA GLU A 4 0.18 11.81 13.86
C GLU A 4 0.68 10.38 13.97
N VAL A 5 1.99 10.19 13.85
CA VAL A 5 2.66 8.92 14.17
C VAL A 5 3.04 8.98 15.65
N THR A 6 2.38 8.15 16.48
CA THR A 6 2.54 8.20 17.94
C THR A 6 3.44 7.11 18.50
N GLY A 7 4.00 6.25 17.64
CA GLY A 7 4.84 5.14 18.06
C GLY A 7 5.45 4.39 16.89
N ILE A 8 6.44 3.55 17.21
CA ILE A 8 7.13 2.66 16.28
C ILE A 8 6.73 1.23 16.60
N SER A 9 6.47 0.41 15.58
CA SER A 9 6.17 -1.01 15.81
C SER A 9 7.40 -1.73 16.38
N PRO A 10 7.24 -2.54 17.44
CA PRO A 10 8.33 -3.39 17.94
C PRO A 10 8.75 -4.48 16.95
N THR A 11 7.89 -4.79 15.97
CA THR A 11 8.11 -5.80 14.92
C THR A 11 8.22 -5.20 13.52
N SER A 12 8.62 -3.93 13.43
CA SER A 12 8.60 -3.09 12.21
C SER A 12 8.92 -3.83 10.92
N ALA A 13 10.08 -4.50 10.83
CA ALA A 13 10.50 -5.22 9.62
C ALA A 13 9.55 -6.36 9.21
N ALA A 14 8.94 -7.05 10.19
CA ALA A 14 7.99 -8.14 9.92
C ALA A 14 6.61 -7.60 9.54
N ASP A 15 6.20 -6.46 10.10
CA ASP A 15 4.94 -5.80 9.78
C ASP A 15 4.99 -5.14 8.40
N GLU A 16 6.07 -4.40 8.13
CA GLU A 16 6.33 -3.77 6.83
C GLU A 16 6.26 -4.79 5.70
N ARG A 17 6.83 -5.99 5.86
CA ARG A 17 6.77 -7.05 4.84
C ARG A 17 5.34 -7.50 4.53
N ARG A 18 4.49 -7.61 5.56
CA ARG A 18 3.10 -8.10 5.43
C ARG A 18 2.10 -7.01 5.01
N LEU A 19 2.38 -5.74 5.28
CA LEU A 19 1.46 -4.64 4.96
C LEU A 19 1.38 -4.42 3.45
N ILE A 20 0.17 -4.57 2.89
CA ILE A 20 -0.14 -4.24 1.50
C ILE A 20 -0.82 -2.87 1.47
N PHE A 21 -0.26 -1.97 0.67
CA PHE A 21 -0.95 -0.75 0.28
C PHE A 21 -1.39 -0.91 -1.17
N ASP A 22 -2.68 -0.77 -1.46
CA ASP A 22 -3.18 -0.69 -2.84
C ASP A 22 -3.82 0.69 -3.05
N PRO A 23 -3.34 1.51 -4.00
CA PRO A 23 -3.92 2.83 -4.26
C PRO A 23 -5.37 2.80 -4.77
N THR A 24 -5.87 1.62 -5.17
CA THR A 24 -7.24 1.38 -5.58
C THR A 24 -8.14 0.88 -4.45
N ASN A 25 -7.60 0.63 -3.25
CA ASN A 25 -8.43 0.45 -2.05
C ASN A 25 -9.07 1.78 -1.67
N ARG A 26 -10.38 1.88 -1.84
CA ARG A 26 -11.17 3.07 -1.58
C ARG A 26 -12.28 2.79 -0.58
N THR A 27 -12.73 3.83 0.10
CA THR A 27 -14.02 3.85 0.79
C THR A 27 -15.05 4.55 -0.09
N ASP A 28 -16.32 4.32 0.19
CA ASP A 28 -17.43 5.01 -0.46
C ASP A 28 -17.22 6.54 -0.49
N GLY A 29 -17.52 7.15 -1.65
CA GLY A 29 -17.31 8.58 -1.89
C GLY A 29 -15.90 8.97 -2.35
N ILE A 30 -15.00 8.01 -2.58
CA ILE A 30 -13.67 8.26 -3.15
C ILE A 30 -13.47 7.44 -4.44
N ASP A 31 -13.62 8.10 -5.58
CA ASP A 31 -13.45 7.47 -6.88
C ASP A 31 -12.01 7.54 -7.40
N LEU A 32 -11.71 6.70 -8.40
CA LEU A 32 -10.48 6.80 -9.16
C LEU A 32 -10.61 7.90 -10.23
N SER A 33 -9.53 8.61 -10.51
CA SER A 33 -9.45 9.46 -11.70
C SER A 33 -9.17 8.63 -12.95
N ALA A 34 -9.31 9.24 -14.12
CA ALA A 34 -8.95 8.63 -15.40
C ALA A 34 -7.43 8.66 -15.70
N ASP A 35 -6.58 8.86 -14.68
CA ASP A 35 -5.13 8.87 -14.85
C ASP A 35 -4.63 7.45 -15.20
N PRO A 36 -4.01 7.24 -16.37
CA PRO A 36 -3.52 5.91 -16.77
C PRO A 36 -2.42 5.40 -15.83
N ILE A 37 -1.67 6.27 -15.16
CA ILE A 37 -0.68 5.88 -14.16
C ILE A 37 -1.37 5.27 -12.94
N LEU A 38 -2.50 5.85 -12.48
CA LEU A 38 -3.24 5.32 -11.33
C LEU A 38 -3.71 3.88 -11.58
N ILE A 39 -4.21 3.59 -12.78
CA ILE A 39 -4.69 2.26 -13.17
C ILE A 39 -3.55 1.23 -13.13
N ALA A 40 -2.36 1.60 -13.62
CA ALA A 40 -1.20 0.70 -13.63
C ALA A 40 -0.65 0.40 -12.22
N ARG A 41 -0.91 1.25 -11.22
CA ARG A 41 -0.29 1.14 -9.90
C ARG A 41 -0.76 -0.05 -9.08
N SER A 42 -2.02 -0.48 -9.17
CA SER A 42 -2.47 -1.66 -8.39
C SER A 42 -1.63 -2.90 -8.75
N ALA A 43 -1.42 -3.14 -10.06
CA ALA A 43 -0.54 -4.23 -10.53
C ALA A 43 0.91 -4.07 -10.06
N ALA A 44 1.46 -2.84 -10.13
CA ALA A 44 2.83 -2.58 -9.67
C ALA A 44 3.00 -2.85 -8.16
N TYR A 45 2.03 -2.47 -7.33
CA TYR A 45 2.07 -2.73 -5.89
C TYR A 45 1.91 -4.21 -5.57
N ALA A 46 1.08 -4.96 -6.31
CA ALA A 46 0.96 -6.40 -6.18
C ALA A 46 2.30 -7.11 -6.48
N ILE A 47 2.98 -6.74 -7.57
CA ILE A 47 4.32 -7.27 -7.91
C ILE A 47 5.34 -6.93 -6.83
N SER A 48 5.34 -5.68 -6.34
CA SER A 48 6.23 -5.26 -5.26
C SER A 48 6.02 -6.08 -3.99
N TYR A 49 4.76 -6.33 -3.63
CA TYR A 49 4.41 -7.15 -2.48
C TYR A 49 4.88 -8.61 -2.65
N ASP A 50 4.68 -9.21 -3.82
CA ASP A 50 5.11 -10.58 -4.12
C ASP A 50 6.63 -10.75 -3.92
N ARG A 51 7.42 -9.82 -4.49
CA ARG A 51 8.90 -9.83 -4.35
C ARG A 51 9.34 -9.72 -2.89
N ARG A 52 8.78 -8.76 -2.15
CA ARG A 52 9.12 -8.54 -0.74
C ARG A 52 8.68 -9.70 0.16
N SER A 53 7.60 -10.38 -0.19
CA SER A 53 7.08 -11.53 0.57
C SER A 53 7.92 -12.79 0.36
N LYS A 54 8.55 -12.93 -0.82
CA LYS A 54 9.43 -14.06 -1.15
C LYS A 54 10.88 -13.89 -0.70
N GLY A 55 11.28 -12.67 -0.34
CA GLY A 55 12.64 -12.38 0.16
C GLY A 55 13.72 -12.34 -0.92
N GLU A 56 13.34 -12.04 -2.18
CA GLU A 56 14.27 -11.69 -3.26
C GLU A 56 14.87 -10.29 -3.08
#